data_AF-A0A258AQP6-F1
#
_entry.id   AF-A0A258AQP6-F1
#
_cell.length_a   1.000
_cell.length_b   1.000
_cell.length_c   1.000
_cell.angle_alpha   90.00
_cell.angle_beta   90.00
_cell.angle_gamma   90.00
#
_symmetry.space_group_name_H-M   'P 1'
#
loop_
_entity.id
_entity.type
_entity.pdbx_description
1 polymer ?
#
loop_
_entity_poly.entity_id
_entity_poly.type
_entity_poly.pdbx_seq_one_letter_code
_entity_poly.pdbx_strand_id
1 'polypeptide(L)'
;MRDAVDAKAATLQAEARDATLATLAAFGALMFVAFGLSAVVATYAIVRPIRRVTDVLNDLAEGRLGVDVGGTARRDELGAMARSAEFLRTALQDAETMRADARAREEENAARMRSDREAIARDFENRMGALANAFAHSSGEVSDAARSLSASADETSRQAQAVSGA
;
A
#
# COMPACT_ATOMS: atom_id res chain seq x y z
N MET A 1 -67.44 -39.43 60.39
CA MET A 1 -66.00 -39.78 60.32
C MET A 1 -65.48 -39.79 58.88
N ARG A 2 -66.20 -40.38 57.91
CA ARG A 2 -65.86 -40.29 56.47
C ARG A 2 -65.76 -38.85 55.94
N ASP A 3 -66.76 -38.03 56.18
CA ASP A 3 -66.77 -36.63 55.69
C ASP A 3 -65.59 -35.77 56.20
N ALA A 4 -65.13 -36.02 57.43
CA ALA A 4 -63.96 -35.32 57.99
C ALA A 4 -62.63 -35.81 57.39
N VAL A 5 -62.56 -37.08 56.98
CA VAL A 5 -61.41 -37.65 56.27
C VAL A 5 -61.36 -37.12 54.84
N ASP A 6 -62.50 -37.06 54.15
CA ASP A 6 -62.60 -36.56 52.77
C ASP A 6 -62.29 -35.06 52.69
N ALA A 7 -62.79 -34.27 53.64
CA ALA A 7 -62.46 -32.84 53.74
C ALA A 7 -60.95 -32.63 53.97
N LYS A 8 -60.32 -33.44 54.83
CA LYS A 8 -58.88 -33.35 55.09
C LYS A 8 -58.02 -33.82 53.91
N ALA A 9 -58.49 -34.82 53.15
CA ALA A 9 -57.83 -35.24 51.91
C ALA A 9 -57.89 -34.14 50.84
N ALA A 10 -59.04 -33.46 50.70
CA ALA A 10 -59.22 -32.35 49.76
C ALA A 10 -58.31 -31.14 50.08
N THR A 11 -58.17 -30.77 51.36
CA THR A 11 -57.27 -29.67 51.76
C THR A 11 -55.80 -30.01 51.50
N LEU A 12 -55.37 -31.25 51.80
CA LEU A 12 -54.00 -31.70 51.55
C LEU A 12 -53.68 -31.73 50.04
N GLN A 13 -54.64 -32.14 49.20
CA GLN A 13 -54.49 -32.11 47.74
C GLN A 13 -54.41 -30.67 47.20
N ALA A 14 -55.18 -29.74 47.74
CA ALA A 14 -55.12 -28.34 47.36
C ALA A 14 -53.77 -27.71 47.72
N GLU A 15 -53.29 -27.90 48.95
CA GLU A 15 -51.98 -27.42 49.39
C GLU A 15 -50.83 -28.03 48.56
N ALA A 16 -50.89 -29.33 48.27
CA ALA A 16 -49.89 -29.99 47.43
C ALA A 16 -49.88 -29.44 45.99
N ARG A 17 -51.07 -29.14 45.43
CA ARG A 17 -51.19 -28.54 44.08
C ARG A 17 -50.62 -27.13 44.05
N ASP A 18 -50.95 -26.29 45.04
CA ASP A 18 -50.45 -24.92 45.12
C ASP A 18 -48.92 -24.89 45.32
N ALA A 19 -48.39 -25.76 46.19
CA ALA A 19 -46.95 -25.93 46.36
C ALA A 19 -46.26 -26.40 45.07
N THR A 20 -46.87 -27.31 44.32
CA THR A 20 -46.35 -27.79 43.03
C THR A 20 -46.35 -26.68 41.99
N LEU A 21 -47.45 -25.93 41.86
CA LEU A 21 -47.57 -24.81 40.93
C LEU A 21 -46.59 -23.69 41.27
N ALA A 22 -46.46 -23.34 42.55
CA ALA A 22 -45.48 -22.36 43.02
C ALA A 22 -44.04 -22.79 42.69
N THR A 23 -43.72 -24.08 42.88
CA THR A 23 -42.39 -24.63 42.56
C THR A 23 -42.10 -24.57 41.06
N LEU A 24 -43.08 -24.97 40.22
CA LEU A 24 -42.95 -24.88 38.76
C LEU A 24 -42.84 -23.44 38.27
N ALA A 25 -43.63 -22.52 38.82
CA ALA A 25 -43.56 -21.10 38.50
C ALA A 25 -42.20 -20.50 38.89
N ALA A 26 -41.68 -20.84 40.08
CA ALA A 26 -40.37 -20.41 40.53
C ALA A 26 -39.25 -20.95 39.62
N PHE A 27 -39.32 -22.23 39.23
CA PHE A 27 -38.37 -22.83 38.31
C PHE A 27 -38.43 -22.19 36.92
N GLY A 28 -39.64 -21.96 36.39
CA GLY A 28 -39.84 -21.27 35.11
C GLY A 28 -39.28 -19.85 35.12
N ALA A 29 -39.52 -19.10 36.20
CA ALA A 29 -38.97 -17.76 36.38
C ALA A 29 -37.43 -17.78 36.44
N LEU A 30 -36.83 -18.72 37.18
CA LEU A 30 -35.38 -18.87 37.26
C LEU A 30 -34.77 -19.19 35.89
N MET A 31 -35.36 -20.11 35.14
CA MET A 31 -34.93 -20.44 33.78
C MET A 31 -35.03 -19.23 32.86
N PHE A 32 -36.12 -18.48 32.90
CA PHE A 32 -36.28 -17.28 32.09
C PHE A 32 -35.17 -16.25 32.37
N VAL A 33 -34.86 -16.00 33.64
CA VAL A 33 -33.78 -15.09 34.03
C VAL A 33 -32.41 -15.63 33.58
N ALA A 34 -32.15 -16.93 33.75
CA ALA A 34 -30.89 -17.55 33.36
C ALA A 34 -30.66 -17.46 31.84
N PHE A 35 -31.69 -17.73 31.02
CA PHE A 35 -31.63 -17.60 29.57
C PHE A 35 -31.48 -16.14 29.13
N GLY A 36 -32.20 -15.21 29.78
CA GLY A 36 -32.05 -13.78 29.51
C GLY A 36 -30.62 -13.31 29.77
N LEU A 37 -30.04 -13.71 30.92
CA LEU A 37 -28.68 -13.34 31.28
C LEU A 37 -27.64 -13.97 30.35
N SER A 38 -27.80 -15.24 29.97
CA SER A 38 -26.85 -15.91 29.06
C SER A 38 -26.85 -15.26 27.67
N ALA A 39 -28.02 -14.87 27.15
CA ALA A 39 -28.13 -14.15 25.88
C ALA A 39 -27.45 -12.78 25.93
N VAL A 40 -27.61 -12.04 27.03
CA VAL A 40 -26.90 -10.76 27.24
C VAL A 40 -25.40 -11.00 27.30
N VAL A 41 -24.92 -11.93 28.12
CA VAL A 41 -23.49 -12.23 28.23
C VAL A 41 -22.90 -12.64 26.88
N ALA A 42 -23.54 -13.55 26.14
CA ALA A 42 -23.09 -13.96 24.80
C ALA A 42 -22.99 -12.79 23.82
N THR A 43 -23.97 -11.87 23.85
CA THR A 43 -23.98 -10.70 22.97
C THR A 43 -22.80 -9.77 23.24
N TYR A 44 -22.49 -9.51 24.52
CA TYR A 44 -21.43 -8.58 24.91
C TYR A 44 -20.03 -9.21 24.89
N ALA A 45 -19.91 -10.50 25.23
CA ALA A 45 -18.63 -11.20 25.32
C ALA A 45 -18.12 -11.72 23.97
N ILE A 46 -19.03 -12.05 23.05
CA ILE A 46 -18.72 -12.73 21.78
C ILE A 46 -19.20 -11.90 20.58
N VAL A 47 -20.51 -11.69 20.44
CA VAL A 47 -21.09 -11.13 19.20
C VAL A 47 -20.58 -9.72 18.91
N ARG A 48 -20.64 -8.82 19.90
CA ARG A 48 -20.17 -7.44 19.75
C ARG A 48 -18.67 -7.35 19.46
N PRO A 49 -17.78 -8.03 20.21
CA PRO A 49 -16.35 -8.04 19.89
C PRO A 49 -16.02 -8.60 18.51
N ILE A 50 -16.68 -9.67 18.05
CA ILE A 50 -16.47 -10.21 16.70
C ILE A 50 -16.81 -9.15 15.66
N ARG A 51 -18.00 -8.53 15.76
CA ARG A 51 -18.41 -7.46 14.84
C ARG A 51 -17.40 -6.33 14.80
N ARG A 52 -16.93 -5.88 15.98
CA ARG A 52 -15.94 -4.80 16.06
C ARG A 52 -14.63 -5.14 15.33
N VAL A 53 -14.13 -6.36 15.46
CA VAL A 53 -12.92 -6.79 14.73
C VAL A 53 -13.20 -6.86 13.23
N THR A 54 -14.37 -7.35 12.82
CA THR A 54 -14.78 -7.35 11.41
C THR A 54 -14.87 -5.95 10.83
N ASP A 55 -15.45 -5.00 11.56
CA ASP A 55 -15.58 -3.61 11.14
C ASP A 55 -14.19 -2.96 10.95
N VAL A 56 -13.27 -3.20 11.88
CA VAL A 56 -11.86 -2.79 11.75
C VAL A 56 -11.24 -3.37 10.47
N LEU A 57 -11.40 -4.67 10.21
CA LEU A 57 -10.82 -5.28 9.02
C LEU A 57 -11.41 -4.69 7.72
N ASN A 58 -12.71 -4.37 7.69
CA ASN A 58 -13.33 -3.69 6.57
C ASN A 58 -12.77 -2.27 6.39
N ASP A 59 -12.60 -1.53 7.48
CA ASP A 59 -11.97 -0.20 7.46
C ASP A 59 -10.55 -0.25 6.90
N LEU A 60 -9.75 -1.23 7.33
CA LEU A 60 -8.40 -1.44 6.81
C LEU A 60 -8.41 -1.79 5.32
N ALA A 61 -9.36 -2.62 4.88
CA ALA A 61 -9.52 -2.98 3.47
C ALA A 61 -9.89 -1.78 2.59
N GLU A 62 -10.62 -0.81 3.14
CA GLU A 62 -10.96 0.45 2.49
C GLU A 62 -9.85 1.52 2.62
N GLY A 63 -8.68 1.16 3.17
CA GLY A 63 -7.53 2.05 3.32
C GLY A 63 -7.61 3.02 4.49
N ARG A 64 -8.60 2.86 5.40
CA ARG A 64 -8.70 3.66 6.63
C ARG A 64 -7.76 3.11 7.70
N LEU A 65 -6.50 3.52 7.65
CA LEU A 65 -5.47 3.03 8.59
C LEU A 65 -5.46 3.74 9.95
N GLY A 66 -6.24 4.81 10.11
CA GLY A 66 -6.33 5.59 11.36
C GLY A 66 -7.24 4.99 12.44
N VAL A 67 -7.82 3.81 12.19
CA VAL A 67 -8.78 3.19 13.11
C VAL A 67 -8.11 2.58 14.34
N ASP A 68 -8.81 2.61 15.47
CA ASP A 68 -8.35 2.00 16.73
C ASP A 68 -8.78 0.54 16.84
N VAL A 69 -7.82 -0.37 17.02
CA VAL A 69 -8.08 -1.80 17.19
C VAL A 69 -8.25 -2.13 18.67
N GLY A 70 -9.50 -2.02 19.13
CA GLY A 70 -9.86 -2.37 20.50
C GLY A 70 -9.80 -3.88 20.79
N GLY A 71 -9.55 -4.25 22.06
CA GLY A 71 -9.65 -5.63 22.53
C GLY A 71 -8.36 -6.45 22.50
N THR A 72 -7.22 -5.84 22.16
CA THR A 72 -5.89 -6.49 22.12
C THR A 72 -5.42 -7.04 23.48
N ALA A 73 -5.89 -6.45 24.57
CA ALA A 73 -5.60 -6.89 25.94
C ALA A 73 -6.34 -8.18 26.35
N ARG A 74 -7.32 -8.66 25.57
CA ARG A 74 -8.01 -9.92 25.87
C ARG A 74 -7.05 -11.11 25.73
N ARG A 75 -7.20 -12.09 26.61
CA ARG A 75 -6.33 -13.28 26.69
C ARG A 75 -6.90 -14.51 25.98
N ASP A 76 -8.01 -14.35 25.28
CA ASP A 76 -8.72 -15.38 24.52
C ASP A 76 -8.44 -15.26 23.01
N GLU A 77 -9.10 -16.10 22.22
CA GLU A 77 -9.02 -16.15 20.76
C GLU A 77 -9.48 -14.83 20.12
N LEU A 78 -10.48 -14.17 20.72
CA LEU A 78 -10.96 -12.86 20.25
C LEU A 78 -9.90 -11.77 20.45
N GLY A 79 -9.15 -11.84 21.55
CA GLY A 79 -7.95 -11.03 21.74
C GLY A 79 -6.83 -11.33 20.75
N ALA A 80 -6.64 -12.60 20.40
CA ALA A 80 -5.68 -12.99 19.37
C ALA A 80 -6.07 -12.41 18.00
N MET A 81 -7.35 -12.48 17.63
CA MET A 81 -7.87 -11.85 16.41
C MET A 81 -7.65 -10.33 16.41
N ALA A 82 -7.93 -9.65 17.52
CA ALA A 82 -7.68 -8.22 17.64
C ALA A 82 -6.19 -7.87 17.48
N ARG A 83 -5.28 -8.64 18.08
CA ARG A 83 -3.83 -8.44 17.89
C ARG A 83 -3.39 -8.66 16.44
N SER A 84 -3.95 -9.67 15.76
CA SER A 84 -3.69 -9.89 14.33
C SER A 84 -4.20 -8.74 13.46
N ALA A 85 -5.36 -8.17 13.79
CA ALA A 85 -5.88 -6.99 13.09
C ALA A 85 -4.99 -5.75 13.33
N GLU A 86 -4.46 -5.54 14.54
CA GLU A 86 -3.51 -4.45 14.82
C GLU A 86 -2.19 -4.63 14.08
N PHE A 87 -1.68 -5.86 13.99
CA PHE A 87 -0.52 -6.17 13.19
C PHE A 87 -0.76 -5.85 11.71
N LEU A 88 -1.92 -6.25 11.16
CA LEU A 88 -2.28 -5.95 9.78
C LEU A 88 -2.37 -4.43 9.53
N ARG A 89 -3.00 -3.69 10.44
CA ARG A 89 -3.06 -2.22 10.40
C ARG A 89 -1.66 -1.61 10.31
N THR A 90 -0.77 -2.03 11.20
CA THR A 90 0.62 -1.53 11.24
C THR A 90 1.35 -1.88 9.95
N ALA A 91 1.25 -3.12 9.47
CA ALA A 91 1.88 -3.56 8.23
C ALA A 91 1.37 -2.76 7.01
N LEU A 92 0.09 -2.41 6.97
CA LEU A 92 -0.46 -1.56 5.90
C LEU A 92 0.04 -0.12 5.98
N GLN A 93 0.21 0.44 7.18
CA GLN A 93 0.80 1.78 7.36
C GLN A 93 2.26 1.84 6.91
N ASP A 94 3.04 0.82 7.29
CA ASP A 94 4.42 0.69 6.88
C ASP A 94 4.52 0.53 5.36
N ALA A 95 3.67 -0.30 4.75
CA ALA A 95 3.63 -0.49 3.30
C ALA A 95 3.29 0.82 2.56
N GLU A 96 2.39 1.64 3.10
CA GLU A 96 2.06 2.93 2.48
C GLU A 96 3.23 3.92 2.57
N THR A 97 3.92 3.95 3.71
CA THR A 97 5.14 4.76 3.88
C THR A 97 6.23 4.30 2.90
N MET A 98 6.46 3.00 2.78
CA MET A 98 7.43 2.45 1.83
C MET A 98 7.08 2.77 0.36
N ARG A 99 5.79 2.78 0.01
CA ARG A 99 5.36 3.18 -1.35
C ARG A 99 5.61 4.66 -1.59
N ALA A 100 5.36 5.52 -0.62
CA ALA A 100 5.64 6.95 -0.75
C ALA A 100 7.14 7.20 -0.95
N ASP A 101 7.98 6.55 -0.15
CA ASP A 101 9.44 6.63 -0.28
C ASP A 101 9.94 6.09 -1.62
N ALA A 102 9.37 4.98 -2.10
CA ALA A 102 9.72 4.41 -3.40
C ALA A 102 9.40 5.37 -4.56
N ARG A 103 8.22 6.00 -4.53
CA ARG A 103 7.84 7.02 -5.54
C ARG A 103 8.79 8.21 -5.52
N ALA A 104 9.12 8.74 -4.34
CA ALA A 104 10.05 9.85 -4.21
C ALA A 104 11.44 9.52 -4.79
N ARG A 105 11.95 8.30 -4.53
CA ARG A 105 13.22 7.82 -5.10
C ARG A 105 13.14 7.63 -6.61
N GLU A 106 12.03 7.14 -7.14
CA GLU A 106 11.84 6.98 -8.58
C GLU A 106 11.84 8.35 -9.28
N GLU A 107 11.17 9.35 -8.71
CA GLU A 107 11.17 10.73 -9.20
C GLU A 107 12.56 11.35 -9.18
N GLU A 108 13.31 11.18 -8.08
CA GLU A 108 14.69 11.65 -7.96
C GLU A 108 15.60 10.99 -9.01
N ASN A 109 15.51 9.66 -9.16
CA ASN A 109 16.30 8.93 -10.15
C ASN A 109 15.95 9.35 -11.58
N ALA A 110 14.66 9.55 -11.87
CA ALA A 110 14.23 10.03 -13.18
C ALA A 110 14.75 11.44 -13.47
N ALA A 111 14.78 12.32 -12.47
CA ALA A 111 15.36 13.67 -12.59
C ALA A 111 16.88 13.60 -12.83
N ARG A 112 17.61 12.80 -12.05
CA ARG A 112 19.05 12.59 -12.23
C ARG A 112 19.37 12.05 -13.63
N MET A 113 18.63 11.03 -14.08
CA MET A 113 18.85 10.41 -15.39
C MET A 113 18.56 11.36 -16.55
N ARG A 114 17.60 12.29 -16.42
CA ARG A 114 17.40 13.38 -17.39
C ARG A 114 18.60 14.33 -17.41
N SER A 115 19.03 14.80 -16.24
CA SER A 115 20.18 15.69 -16.12
C SER A 115 21.45 15.09 -16.73
N ASP A 116 21.73 13.81 -16.46
CA ASP A 116 22.89 13.10 -16.99
C ASP A 116 22.83 12.98 -18.52
N ARG A 117 21.65 12.65 -19.07
CA ARG A 117 21.44 12.59 -20.53
C ARG A 117 21.67 13.93 -21.20
N GLU A 118 21.18 15.01 -20.62
CA GLU A 118 21.42 16.35 -21.15
C GLU A 118 22.90 16.73 -21.08
N ALA A 119 23.60 16.36 -20.01
CA ALA A 119 25.03 16.62 -19.88
C ALA A 119 25.84 15.89 -20.97
N ILE A 120 25.51 14.62 -21.22
CA ILE A 120 26.12 13.82 -22.30
C ILE A 120 25.83 14.44 -23.66
N ALA A 121 24.58 14.86 -23.92
CA ALA A 121 24.22 15.49 -25.19
C ALA A 121 25.00 16.80 -25.41
N ARG A 122 25.12 17.65 -24.38
CA ARG A 122 25.91 18.90 -24.44
C ARG A 122 27.40 18.63 -24.69
N ASP A 123 27.99 17.64 -24.02
CA ASP A 123 29.39 17.25 -24.24
C ASP A 123 29.60 16.71 -25.67
N PHE A 124 28.68 15.89 -26.17
CA PHE A 124 28.72 15.40 -27.54
C PHE A 124 28.64 16.55 -28.55
N GLU A 125 27.70 17.48 -28.38
CA GLU A 125 27.54 18.64 -29.25
C GLU A 125 28.81 19.50 -29.28
N ASN A 126 29.40 19.78 -28.11
CA ASN A 126 30.65 20.53 -28.01
C ASN A 126 31.81 19.82 -28.73
N ARG A 127 31.96 18.51 -28.55
CA ARG A 127 33.02 17.72 -29.21
C ARG A 127 32.84 17.65 -30.72
N MET A 128 31.62 17.44 -31.19
CA MET A 128 31.32 17.42 -32.63
C MET A 128 31.51 18.80 -33.26
N GLY A 129 31.14 19.88 -32.56
CA GLY A 129 31.40 21.25 -32.99
C GLY A 129 32.91 21.54 -33.12
N ALA A 130 33.71 21.13 -32.13
CA ALA A 130 35.16 21.27 -32.19
C ALA A 130 35.78 20.46 -33.34
N LEU A 131 35.32 19.23 -33.55
CA LEU A 131 35.77 18.36 -34.64
C LEU A 131 35.42 18.95 -36.01
N ALA A 132 34.18 19.43 -36.19
CA ALA A 132 33.74 20.06 -37.44
C ALA A 132 34.55 21.32 -37.75
N ASN A 133 34.86 22.14 -36.75
CA ASN A 133 35.69 23.33 -36.92
C ASN A 133 37.13 22.96 -37.32
N ALA A 134 37.74 21.98 -36.65
CA ALA A 134 39.07 21.48 -36.99
C ALA A 134 39.11 20.90 -38.42
N PHE A 135 38.08 20.15 -38.81
CA PHE A 135 37.95 19.58 -40.15
C PHE A 135 37.80 20.65 -41.23
N ALA A 136 36.98 21.68 -40.99
CA ALA A 136 36.82 22.82 -41.89
C ALA A 136 38.15 23.58 -42.08
N HIS A 137 38.89 23.79 -40.99
CA HIS A 137 40.20 24.44 -41.03
C HIS A 137 41.21 23.66 -41.88
N SER A 138 41.38 22.36 -41.61
CA SER A 138 42.31 21.51 -42.37
C SER A 138 41.93 21.38 -43.86
N SER A 139 40.64 21.29 -44.17
CA SER A 139 40.16 21.29 -45.56
C SER A 139 40.45 22.62 -46.28
N GLY A 140 40.39 23.73 -45.56
CA GLY A 140 40.80 25.05 -46.05
C GLY A 140 42.29 25.08 -46.40
N GLU A 141 43.16 24.60 -45.51
CA GLU A 141 44.60 24.51 -45.76
C GLU A 141 44.93 23.65 -46.98
N VAL A 142 44.25 22.49 -47.13
CA VAL A 142 44.42 21.61 -48.30
C VAL A 142 43.96 22.32 -49.58
N SER A 143 42.84 23.04 -49.54
CA SER A 143 42.33 23.81 -50.68
C SER A 143 43.30 24.91 -51.09
N ASP A 144 43.88 25.61 -50.13
CA ASP A 144 44.89 26.65 -50.37
C ASP A 144 46.19 26.07 -50.95
N ALA A 145 46.67 24.96 -50.40
CA ALA A 145 47.83 24.25 -50.92
C ALA A 145 47.62 23.79 -52.37
N ALA A 146 46.44 23.23 -52.69
CA ALA A 146 46.09 22.81 -54.05
C ALA A 146 46.01 24.00 -55.02
N ARG A 147 45.44 25.14 -54.59
CA ARG A 147 45.44 26.39 -55.38
C ARG A 147 46.85 26.87 -55.68
N SER A 148 47.72 26.88 -54.67
CA SER A 148 49.13 27.27 -54.85
C SER A 148 49.87 26.33 -55.78
N LEU A 149 49.64 25.01 -55.67
CA LEU A 149 50.26 24.01 -56.55
C LEU A 149 49.80 24.21 -58.00
N SER A 150 48.51 24.46 -58.23
CA SER A 150 47.97 24.75 -59.54
C SER A 150 48.59 26.02 -60.14
N ALA A 151 48.72 27.09 -59.35
CA ALA A 151 49.35 28.33 -59.80
C ALA A 151 50.83 28.13 -60.19
N SER A 152 51.60 27.40 -59.37
CA SER A 152 53.00 27.07 -59.68
C SER A 152 53.15 26.19 -60.92
N ALA A 153 52.25 25.22 -61.11
CA ALA A 153 52.23 24.38 -62.31
C ALA A 153 51.92 25.19 -63.57
N ASP A 154 50.96 26.12 -63.49
CA ASP A 154 50.57 27.02 -64.58
C ASP A 154 51.73 27.96 -64.98
N GLU A 155 52.43 28.52 -63.99
CA GLU A 155 53.62 29.34 -64.20
C GLU A 155 54.77 28.55 -64.84
N THR A 156 55.03 27.34 -64.33
CA THR A 156 56.04 26.43 -64.91
C THR A 156 55.72 26.10 -66.38
N SER A 157 54.42 25.90 -66.69
CA SER A 157 53.97 25.66 -68.07
C SER A 157 54.24 26.85 -68.98
N ARG A 158 53.94 28.09 -68.52
CA ARG A 158 54.23 29.31 -69.28
C ARG A 158 55.73 29.49 -69.54
N GLN A 159 56.57 29.23 -68.54
CA GLN A 159 58.03 29.34 -68.69
C GLN A 159 58.56 28.31 -69.70
N ALA A 160 58.08 27.07 -69.66
CA ALA A 160 58.45 26.05 -70.63
C ALA A 160 58.08 26.47 -72.08
N GLN A 161 56.89 27.05 -72.27
CA GLN A 161 56.46 27.57 -73.58
C GLN A 161 57.32 28.74 -74.06
N ALA A 162 57.74 29.64 -73.16
CA ALA A 162 58.61 30.77 -73.51
C ALA A 162 60.01 30.29 -73.98
N VAL A 163 60.57 29.25 -73.36
CA VAL A 163 61.86 28.66 -73.78
C VAL A 163 61.73 27.91 -75.10
N SER A 164 60.63 27.20 -75.35
CA SER A 164 60.41 26.50 -76.62
C SER A 164 60.07 27.42 -77.80
N GLY A 165 59.67 28.67 -77.54
CA GLY A 165 59.38 29.68 -78.56
C GLY A 165 60.58 30.56 -78.96
N ALA A 166 61.75 30.39 -78.31
CA ALA A 166 63.01 31.07 -78.60
C ALA A 166 63.94 30.19 -79.44
#